data_AF-A0A947S6R0-F1
#
_entry.id   AF-A0A947S6R0-F1
#
_cell.length_a   1.000
_cell.length_b   1.000
_cell.length_c   1.000
_cell.angle_alpha   90.00
_cell.angle_beta   90.00
_cell.angle_gamma   90.00
#
_symmetry.space_group_name_H-M   'P 1'
#
loop_
_entity.id
_entity.type
_entity.pdbx_description
1 polymer ?
#
loop_
_entity_poly.entity_id
_entity_poly.type
_entity_poly.pdbx_seq_one_letter_code
_entity_poly.pdbx_strand_id
1 'polypeptide(L)'
;MEGEREVGKKFGDIDTVSSIRELLNKNNLKPSDISEYVPNLGPGSFTGLKVGVTISNILNFIFGNKKIDELDIPEYGSEPNIEKPKV
;
A
#
# COMPACT_ATOMS: atom_id res chain seq x y z
N MET A 1 11.57 -24.41 7.86
CA MET A 1 10.75 -23.29 7.38
C MET A 1 11.14 -22.12 8.25
N GLU A 2 12.04 -21.26 7.78
CA GLU A 2 12.36 -20.03 8.52
C GLU A 2 11.07 -19.21 8.60
N GLY A 3 10.60 -18.97 9.83
CA GLY A 3 9.35 -18.28 10.07
C GLY A 3 9.41 -16.84 9.58
N GLU A 4 8.26 -16.29 9.18
CA GLU A 4 8.10 -14.86 8.92
C GLU A 4 8.67 -14.07 10.11
N ARG A 5 9.68 -13.25 9.83
CA ARG A 5 10.27 -12.35 10.81
C ARG A 5 9.91 -10.92 10.43
N GLU A 6 9.13 -10.26 11.27
CA GLU A 6 8.90 -8.83 11.14
C GLU A 6 10.20 -8.07 11.47
N VAL A 7 10.70 -7.27 10.53
CA VAL A 7 11.95 -6.49 10.68
C VAL A 7 11.69 -5.02 11.03
N GLY A 8 10.43 -4.56 10.96
CA GLY A 8 10.07 -3.21 11.34
C GLY A 8 8.61 -2.88 11.07
N LYS A 9 8.11 -1.86 11.79
CA LYS A 9 6.74 -1.38 11.69
C LYS A 9 6.69 0.12 11.97
N LYS A 10 5.78 0.85 11.31
CA LYS A 10 5.51 2.27 11.55
C LYS A 10 4.02 2.55 11.41
N PHE A 11 3.50 3.46 12.23
CA PHE A 11 2.10 3.86 12.27
C PHE A 11 1.96 5.38 12.42
N GLY A 12 0.80 5.92 12.04
CA GLY A 12 0.39 7.28 12.38
C GLY A 12 1.12 8.39 11.62
N ASP A 13 1.75 8.07 10.50
CA ASP A 13 2.40 9.06 9.63
C ASP A 13 1.46 9.49 8.49
N ILE A 14 1.49 10.78 8.15
CA ILE A 14 0.75 11.35 7.02
C ILE A 14 1.47 11.01 5.71
N ASP A 15 2.80 10.97 5.72
CA ASP A 15 3.60 10.63 4.55
C ASP A 15 4.02 9.15 4.59
N THR A 16 3.21 8.34 3.92
CA THR A 16 3.44 6.89 3.81
C THR A 16 4.71 6.56 3.02
N VAL A 17 5.08 7.36 2.02
CA VAL A 17 6.26 7.09 1.17
C VAL A 17 7.54 7.35 1.96
N SER A 18 7.60 8.45 2.71
CA SER A 18 8.72 8.73 3.62
C SER A 18 8.89 7.62 4.67
N SER A 19 7.76 7.15 5.22
CA SER A 19 7.75 6.04 6.19
C SER A 19 8.34 4.74 5.62
N ILE A 20 7.99 4.39 4.38
CA ILE A 20 8.56 3.22 3.69
C ILE A 20 10.08 3.41 3.55
N ARG A 21 10.53 4.58 3.08
CA ARG A 21 11.96 4.87 2.92
C ARG A 21 12.74 4.73 4.23
N GLU A 22 12.22 5.28 5.31
CA GLU A 22 12.84 5.16 6.63
C GLU A 22 12.95 3.71 7.10
N LEU A 23 11.89 2.91 6.92
CA LEU A 23 11.88 1.49 7.29
C LEU A 23 12.92 0.70 6.48
N LEU A 24 13.01 0.94 5.17
CA LEU A 24 14.01 0.31 4.32
C LEU A 24 15.44 0.68 4.75
N ASN A 25 15.70 1.98 4.94
CA ASN A 25 17.01 2.47 5.38
C ASN A 25 17.45 1.88 6.72
N LYS A 26 16.54 1.82 7.71
CA LYS A 26 16.82 1.23 9.04
C LYS A 26 17.23 -0.23 8.96
N ASN A 27 16.79 -0.94 7.92
CA ASN A 27 17.08 -2.35 7.69
C ASN A 27 18.14 -2.58 6.61
N ASN A 28 18.82 -1.53 6.14
CA ASN A 28 19.79 -1.58 5.04
C ASN A 28 19.25 -2.23 3.75
N LEU A 29 17.95 -2.06 3.48
CA LEU A 29 17.28 -2.56 2.29
C LEU A 29 17.09 -1.45 1.26
N LYS A 30 17.13 -1.80 -0.02
CA LYS A 30 16.72 -0.95 -1.14
C LYS A 30 15.32 -1.35 -1.60
N PRO A 31 14.57 -0.46 -2.28
CA PRO A 31 13.28 -0.82 -2.87
C PRO A 31 13.34 -2.04 -3.80
N SER A 32 14.44 -2.18 -4.55
CA SER A 32 14.68 -3.33 -5.44
C SER A 32 14.91 -4.66 -4.73
N ASP A 33 15.17 -4.65 -3.42
CA ASP A 33 15.41 -5.85 -2.63
C ASP A 33 14.09 -6.47 -2.11
N ILE A 34 12.97 -5.75 -2.30
CA ILE A 34 11.64 -6.17 -1.87
C ILE A 34 11.00 -6.99 -2.97
N SER A 35 10.60 -8.23 -2.64
CA SER A 35 9.96 -9.14 -3.58
C SER A 35 8.55 -8.68 -3.97
N GLU A 36 7.79 -8.15 -3.00
CA GLU A 36 6.42 -7.71 -3.21
C GLU A 36 6.02 -6.65 -2.18
N TYR A 37 5.27 -5.65 -2.63
CA TYR A 37 4.58 -4.67 -1.79
C TYR A 37 3.11 -5.05 -1.70
N VAL A 38 2.63 -5.42 -0.51
CA VAL A 38 1.25 -5.88 -0.32
C VAL A 38 0.43 -4.78 0.37
N PRO A 39 -0.57 -4.19 -0.31
CA PRO A 39 -1.46 -3.20 0.31
C PRO A 39 -2.57 -3.88 1.10
N ASN A 40 -3.17 -3.15 2.05
CA ASN A 40 -4.48 -3.52 2.58
C ASN A 40 -5.57 -3.09 1.58
N LEU A 41 -6.33 -4.04 1.03
CA LEU A 41 -7.37 -3.75 0.05
C LEU A 41 -8.64 -3.19 0.68
N GLY A 42 -8.92 -3.52 1.94
CA GLY A 42 -10.12 -3.08 2.62
C GLY A 42 -10.62 -4.07 3.67
N PRO A 43 -11.69 -3.72 4.40
CA PRO A 43 -12.38 -2.42 4.36
C PRO A 43 -11.56 -1.29 5.00
N GLY A 44 -11.88 -0.03 4.70
CA GLY A 44 -11.16 1.13 5.23
C GLY A 44 -11.64 2.47 4.66
N SER A 45 -10.97 3.56 5.03
CA SER A 45 -11.25 4.90 4.48
C SER A 45 -11.00 4.93 2.98
N PHE A 46 -11.95 5.43 2.20
CA PHE A 46 -11.85 5.52 0.74
C PHE A 46 -10.55 6.18 0.27
N THR A 47 -10.17 7.30 0.87
CA THR A 47 -8.93 8.01 0.56
C THR A 47 -7.71 7.20 0.96
N GLY A 48 -7.72 6.59 2.15
CA GLY A 48 -6.61 5.79 2.65
C GLY A 48 -6.34 4.54 1.80
N LEU A 49 -7.41 3.84 1.40
CA LEU A 49 -7.32 2.67 0.52
C LEU A 49 -6.75 3.05 -0.85
N LYS A 50 -7.23 4.14 -1.46
CA LYS A 50 -6.68 4.64 -2.73
C LYS A 50 -5.20 4.96 -2.62
N VAL A 51 -4.78 5.68 -1.58
CA VAL A 51 -3.38 6.04 -1.37
C VAL A 51 -2.52 4.79 -1.18
N GLY A 52 -2.91 3.89 -0.27
CA GLY A 52 -2.15 2.67 0.03
C GLY A 52 -2.00 1.76 -1.20
N VAL A 53 -3.10 1.46 -1.89
CA VAL A 53 -3.07 0.60 -3.08
C VAL A 53 -2.27 1.25 -4.21
N THR A 54 -2.41 2.56 -4.43
CA THR A 54 -1.65 3.28 -5.47
C THR A 54 -0.14 3.21 -5.21
N ILE A 55 0.31 3.49 -3.99
CA ILE A 55 1.72 3.42 -3.63
C ILE A 55 2.26 2.00 -3.85
N SER A 56 1.54 0.99 -3.38
CA SER A 56 1.94 -0.42 -3.50
C SER A 56 2.05 -0.86 -4.96
N ASN A 57 1.05 -0.52 -5.78
CA ASN A 57 1.02 -0.86 -7.20
C ASN A 57 2.17 -0.22 -7.97
N ILE A 58 2.47 1.05 -7.72
CA ILE A 58 3.60 1.74 -8.38
C ILE A 58 4.93 1.07 -8.00
N LEU A 59 5.13 0.76 -6.71
CA LEU A 59 6.35 0.10 -6.25
C LEU A 59 6.48 -1.32 -6.83
N ASN A 60 5.40 -2.08 -6.92
CA ASN A 60 5.39 -3.39 -7.56
C ASN A 60 5.63 -3.32 -9.07
N PHE A 61 5.07 -2.32 -9.74
CA PHE A 61 5.27 -2.10 -11.17
C PHE A 61 6.74 -1.77 -11.50
N ILE A 62 7.41 -0.99 -10.63
CA ILE A 62 8.80 -0.57 -10.84
C ILE A 62 9.80 -1.62 -10.35
N PHE A 63 9.56 -2.23 -9.18
CA PHE A 63 10.53 -3.08 -8.48
C PHE A 63 10.06 -4.53 -8.25
N GLY A 64 8.75 -4.73 -8.00
CA GLY A 64 8.18 -6.03 -7.63
C GLY A 64 7.80 -6.94 -8.80
N ASN A 65 8.15 -6.56 -10.04
CA ASN A 65 7.88 -7.32 -11.27
C ASN A 65 6.40 -7.65 -11.53
N LYS A 66 5.43 -6.95 -10.92
CA LYS A 66 4.02 -7.11 -11.27
C LYS A 66 3.72 -6.42 -12.59
N LYS A 67 2.96 -7.10 -13.45
CA LYS A 67 2.41 -6.50 -14.67
C LYS A 67 1.18 -5.65 -14.35
N ILE A 68 0.77 -4.83 -15.31
CA ILE A 68 -0.36 -3.90 -15.17
C ILE A 68 -1.68 -4.64 -14.87
N ASP A 69 -1.86 -5.83 -15.43
CA ASP A 69 -3.02 -6.70 -15.23
C ASP A 69 -3.05 -7.42 -13.88
N GLU A 70 -1.93 -7.40 -13.15
CA GLU A 70 -1.76 -8.02 -11.82
C GLU A 70 -1.83 -6.98 -10.68
N LEU A 71 -2.11 -5.72 -11.00
CA LEU A 71 -2.18 -4.64 -10.01
C LEU A 71 -3.46 -4.71 -9.18
N ASP A 72 -3.30 -4.42 -7.89
CA ASP A 72 -4.36 -4.56 -6.90
C ASP A 72 -5.42 -3.44 -7.04
N ILE A 73 -6.68 -3.75 -6.73
CA ILE A 73 -7.79 -2.79 -6.73
C ILE A 73 -8.36 -2.71 -5.31
N PRO A 74 -8.57 -1.50 -4.74
CA PRO A 74 -9.12 -1.36 -3.40
C PRO A 74 -10.57 -1.87 -3.31
N GLU A 75 -10.85 -2.60 -2.25
CA GLU A 75 -12.17 -3.06 -1.84
C GLU A 75 -12.80 -2.03 -0.91
N TYR A 76 -13.58 -1.12 -1.48
CA TYR A 76 -14.23 -0.05 -0.72
C TYR A 76 -15.37 -0.55 0.19
N GLY A 77 -15.76 -1.82 0.06
CA GLY A 77 -16.92 -2.40 0.72
C GLY A 77 -18.21 -1.89 0.09
N SER A 78 -19.00 -1.14 0.85
CA SER A 78 -20.33 -0.67 0.46
C SER A 78 -20.26 0.46 -0.59
N GLU A 79 -21.32 0.61 -1.39
CA GLU A 79 -21.45 1.72 -2.31
C GLU A 79 -21.32 3.08 -1.58
N PRO A 80 -20.69 4.10 -2.20
CA PRO A 80 -20.61 5.43 -1.62
C PRO A 80 -22.02 5.96 -1.30
N ASN A 81 -22.24 6.42 -0.07
CA ASN A 81 -23.50 7.05 0.30
C ASN A 81 -23.53 8.49 -0.25
N ILE A 82 -23.89 8.65 -1.52
CA ILE A 82 -23.99 9.95 -2.20
C ILE A 82 -25.31 10.61 -1.82
N GLU A 83 -25.26 11.69 -1.04
CA GLU A 83 -26.45 12.52 -0.80
C GLU A 83 -26.92 13.14 -2.13
N LYS A 84 -28.23 13.09 -2.38
CA LYS A 84 -28.82 13.73 -3.57
C LYS A 84 -28.53 15.23 -3.53
N PRO A 85 -28.23 15.88 -4.67
CA PRO A 85 -28.09 17.32 -4.73
C PRO A 85 -29.31 17.98 -4.11
N LYS A 86 -29.12 18.95 -3.21
CA LYS A 86 -30.21 19.81 -2.76
C LYS A 86 -30.63 20.68 -3.94
N VAL A 87 -31.78 20.37 -4.52
CA VAL A 87 -32.49 21.22 -5.48
C VAL A 87 -33.05 22.45 -4.80
#